data_AF-A0A356DS74-F1
#
_entry.id   AF-A0A356DS74-F1
#
_cell.length_a   1.000
_cell.length_b   1.000
_cell.length_c   1.000
_cell.angle_alpha   90.00
_cell.angle_beta   90.00
_cell.angle_gamma   90.00
#
_symmetry.space_group_name_H-M   'P 1'
#
loop_
_entity.id
_entity.type
_entity.pdbx_description
1 polymer ?
#
loop_
_entity_poly.entity_id
_entity_poly.type
_entity_poly.pdbx_seq_one_letter_code
_entity_poly.pdbx_strand_id
1 'polypeptide(L)'
;MSSQHFKGFTQTFARTTLDWLFPPTCLGCGEEGVFICPECFSKIKLVPRDVCNYCGSFTSKNGKCPNCDNKQSPYSGFRAFAYYDGTIRKAIHHLKYQNDLTIGRYLAGLLKLVYQRTDWEVDLIVPIPIGEQKRLERGYNQAERLAKPLAELLEIPFRSDALIRINEISSQVGLNHVERQENVRQAFVANSPQVKGRIVLVVDDVYTSGATMEAAATELMAAGAKRVYCLTVAKVNNLLD
;
A
#
# COMPACT_ATOMS: atom_id res chain seq x y z
N MET A 1 1.72 -39.21 9.23
CA MET A 1 2.79 -39.56 8.27
C MET A 1 2.35 -38.99 6.93
N SER A 2 3.01 -38.06 6.25
CA SER A 2 4.36 -37.53 6.32
C SER A 2 4.36 -36.00 6.22
N SER A 3 5.03 -35.36 7.18
CA SER A 3 5.61 -34.04 7.06
C SER A 3 6.75 -34.06 6.04
N GLN A 4 6.75 -33.12 5.08
CA GLN A 4 7.85 -32.71 4.18
C GLN A 4 7.16 -31.81 3.12
N HIS A 5 7.31 -30.49 3.04
CA HIS A 5 8.52 -29.71 2.90
C HIS A 5 8.27 -28.26 3.35
N PHE A 6 8.94 -27.79 4.41
CA PHE A 6 9.13 -26.37 4.68
C PHE A 6 10.63 -26.17 4.98
N LYS A 7 11.44 -26.15 3.93
CA LYS A 7 12.89 -25.95 4.05
C LYS A 7 13.19 -24.45 3.99
N GLY A 8 13.71 -23.93 5.11
CA GLY A 8 14.76 -22.93 5.17
C GLY A 8 14.37 -21.49 4.85
N PHE A 9 13.84 -20.77 5.84
CA PHE A 9 13.86 -19.31 5.86
C PHE A 9 15.19 -18.84 6.48
N THR A 10 16.23 -18.73 5.68
CA THR A 10 17.45 -18.00 6.06
C THR A 10 17.71 -16.93 5.01
N GLN A 11 16.94 -15.85 5.06
CA GLN A 11 17.29 -14.62 4.35
C GLN A 11 18.30 -13.87 5.21
N THR A 12 19.58 -14.04 4.90
CA THR A 12 20.66 -13.22 5.47
C THR A 12 20.55 -11.82 4.89
N PHE A 13 19.77 -10.96 5.55
CA PHE A 13 19.90 -9.51 5.35
C PHE A 13 21.26 -9.09 5.91
N ALA A 14 22.09 -8.45 5.08
CA ALA A 14 23.34 -7.85 5.54
C ALA A 14 23.02 -6.84 6.65
N ARG A 15 23.31 -7.22 7.90
CA ARG A 15 23.12 -6.37 9.08
C ARG A 15 24.04 -5.16 8.97
N THR A 16 23.48 -3.97 9.13
CA THR A 16 24.25 -2.73 9.29
C THR A 16 24.79 -2.64 10.71
N THR A 17 25.80 -1.80 10.93
CA THR A 17 26.36 -1.53 12.27
C THR A 17 25.32 -0.98 13.25
N LEU A 18 24.24 -0.34 12.77
CA LEU A 18 23.11 0.07 13.61
C LEU A 18 22.26 -1.11 14.10
N ASP A 19 22.06 -2.14 13.27
CA ASP A 19 21.24 -3.33 13.62
C ASP A 19 21.88 -4.17 14.74
N TRP A 20 23.18 -3.97 15.00
CA TRP A 20 23.89 -4.57 16.13
C TRP A 20 23.70 -3.81 17.44
N LEU A 21 23.47 -2.50 17.39
CA LEU A 21 23.26 -1.65 18.56
C LEU A 21 21.78 -1.62 18.98
N PHE A 22 20.86 -1.74 18.02
CA PHE A 22 19.41 -1.76 18.25
C PHE A 22 18.74 -2.80 17.32
N PRO A 23 18.81 -4.10 17.66
CA PRO A 23 18.18 -5.13 16.83
C PRO A 23 16.66 -4.89 16.77
N PRO A 24 16.03 -5.08 15.60
CA PRO A 24 14.60 -4.87 15.49
C PRO A 24 13.84 -5.85 16.38
N THR A 25 12.81 -5.39 17.08
CA THR A 25 11.94 -6.24 17.89
C THR A 25 10.66 -6.59 17.13
N CYS A 26 10.18 -7.81 17.28
CA CYS A 26 8.98 -8.26 16.62
C CYS A 26 7.78 -7.43 17.08
N LEU A 27 7.13 -6.77 16.14
CA LEU A 27 6.00 -5.89 16.43
C LEU A 27 4.77 -6.66 16.91
N GLY A 28 4.75 -7.99 16.77
CA GLY A 28 3.69 -8.86 17.29
C GLY A 28 3.88 -9.22 18.77
N CYS A 29 5.03 -9.82 19.10
CA CYS A 29 5.31 -10.45 20.40
C CYS A 29 6.55 -9.91 21.15
N GLY A 30 7.39 -9.08 20.53
CA GLY A 30 8.60 -8.52 21.14
C GLY A 30 9.90 -9.30 20.93
N GLU A 31 9.87 -10.44 20.21
CA GLU A 31 11.08 -11.23 19.90
C GLU A 31 12.17 -10.41 19.18
N GLU A 32 13.41 -10.46 19.65
CA GLU A 32 14.51 -9.67 19.10
C GLU A 32 15.05 -10.21 17.77
N GLY A 33 15.57 -9.31 16.93
CA GLY A 33 16.26 -9.60 15.69
C GLY A 33 15.39 -9.67 14.43
N VAL A 34 14.07 -9.46 14.54
CA VAL A 34 13.13 -9.54 13.41
C VAL A 34 11.89 -8.65 13.59
N PHE A 35 11.41 -7.98 12.53
CA PHE A 35 10.17 -7.16 12.60
C PHE A 35 8.90 -7.99 12.81
N ILE A 36 8.81 -9.15 12.17
CA ILE A 36 7.71 -10.11 12.33
C ILE A 36 8.31 -11.51 12.38
N CYS A 37 8.32 -12.12 13.56
CA CYS A 37 8.82 -13.49 13.72
C CYS A 37 7.90 -14.51 13.03
N PRO A 38 8.38 -15.75 12.78
CA PRO A 38 7.59 -16.77 12.09
C PRO A 38 6.23 -17.06 12.74
N GLU A 39 6.15 -17.05 14.08
CA GLU A 39 4.90 -17.28 14.81
C GLU A 39 3.91 -16.12 14.64
N CYS A 40 4.40 -14.87 14.68
CA CYS A 40 3.55 -13.71 14.43
C CYS A 40 3.15 -13.61 12.96
N PHE A 41 4.00 -14.08 12.04
CA PHE A 41 3.70 -14.12 10.61
C PHE A 41 2.60 -15.13 10.30
N SER A 42 2.62 -16.31 10.92
CA SER A 42 1.59 -17.35 10.70
C SER A 42 0.19 -16.93 11.13
N LYS A 43 0.08 -15.94 12.03
CA LYS A 43 -1.18 -15.34 12.50
C LYS A 43 -1.70 -14.22 11.57
N ILE A 44 -0.92 -13.79 10.56
CA ILE A 44 -1.35 -12.75 9.63
C ILE A 44 -2.42 -13.31 8.69
N LYS A 45 -3.58 -12.63 8.65
CA LYS A 45 -4.64 -12.90 7.68
C LYS A 45 -4.24 -12.29 6.33
N LEU A 46 -3.67 -13.10 5.45
CA LEU A 46 -3.31 -12.68 4.10
C LEU A 46 -4.55 -12.45 3.23
N VAL A 47 -4.46 -11.49 2.30
CA VAL A 47 -5.49 -11.33 1.27
C VAL A 47 -5.34 -12.48 0.27
N PRO A 48 -6.43 -13.20 -0.08
CA PRO A 48 -6.39 -14.27 -1.07
C PRO A 48 -5.90 -13.80 -2.45
N ARG A 49 -5.50 -14.74 -3.31
CA ARG A 49 -5.10 -14.42 -4.69
C ARG A 49 -6.29 -14.04 -5.57
N ASP A 50 -7.37 -14.80 -5.46
CA ASP A 50 -8.57 -14.64 -6.28
C ASP A 50 -9.49 -13.58 -5.68
N VAL A 51 -9.14 -12.32 -5.97
CA VAL A 51 -9.83 -11.14 -5.46
C VAL A 51 -10.26 -10.21 -6.58
N CYS A 52 -11.28 -9.41 -6.26
CA CYS A 52 -11.77 -8.34 -7.10
C CYS A 52 -10.64 -7.36 -7.43
N ASN A 53 -10.49 -7.03 -8.70
CA ASN A 53 -9.49 -6.07 -9.17
C ASN A 53 -9.74 -4.64 -8.68
N TYR A 54 -10.87 -4.35 -8.04
CA TYR A 54 -11.19 -3.01 -7.54
C TYR A 54 -11.11 -2.91 -6.01
N CYS A 55 -11.90 -3.70 -5.29
CA CYS A 55 -11.95 -3.62 -3.82
C CYS A 55 -11.12 -4.70 -3.11
N GLY A 56 -10.53 -5.64 -3.85
CA GLY A 56 -9.75 -6.75 -3.29
C GLY A 56 -10.58 -7.72 -2.46
N SER A 57 -11.91 -7.72 -2.55
CA SER A 57 -12.77 -8.71 -1.90
C SER A 57 -12.67 -10.05 -2.62
N PHE A 58 -12.82 -11.16 -1.90
CA PHE A 58 -12.77 -12.50 -2.50
C PHE A 58 -13.81 -12.63 -3.62
N THR A 59 -13.39 -13.19 -4.76
CA THR A 59 -14.28 -13.45 -5.90
C THR A 59 -14.13 -14.88 -6.35
N SER A 60 -15.25 -15.58 -6.55
CA SER A 60 -15.23 -16.94 -7.10
C SER A 60 -15.04 -16.98 -8.61
N LYS A 61 -15.42 -15.92 -9.37
CA LYS A 61 -15.24 -15.81 -10.84
C LYS A 61 -15.12 -14.35 -11.33
N ASN A 62 -14.44 -14.16 -12.47
CA ASN A 62 -14.35 -12.95 -13.30
C ASN A 62 -13.64 -11.70 -12.75
N GLY A 63 -12.95 -11.78 -11.61
CA GLY A 63 -12.14 -10.67 -11.10
C GLY A 63 -12.93 -9.40 -10.70
N LYS A 64 -14.27 -9.48 -10.67
CA LYS A 64 -15.17 -8.47 -10.11
C LYS A 64 -16.09 -9.14 -9.07
N CYS A 65 -16.33 -8.45 -7.96
CA CYS A 65 -17.32 -8.87 -6.97
C CYS A 65 -18.68 -8.21 -7.28
N PRO A 66 -19.80 -8.70 -6.70
CA PRO A 66 -21.13 -8.10 -6.90
C PRO A 66 -21.16 -6.59 -6.62
N ASN A 67 -20.40 -6.11 -5.63
CA ASN A 67 -20.34 -4.70 -5.27
C ASN A 67 -19.59 -3.82 -6.28
N CYS A 68 -18.82 -4.42 -7.19
CA CYS A 68 -17.99 -3.70 -8.16
C CYS A 68 -18.32 -4.05 -9.61
N ASP A 69 -19.30 -4.91 -9.86
CA ASP A 69 -19.60 -5.43 -11.21
C ASP A 69 -19.92 -4.27 -12.19
N ASN A 70 -20.74 -3.32 -11.71
CA ASN A 70 -21.16 -2.13 -12.44
C ASN A 70 -20.30 -0.88 -12.15
N LYS A 71 -19.22 -0.98 -11.38
CA LYS A 71 -18.39 0.18 -11.04
C LYS A 71 -17.32 0.39 -12.09
N GLN A 72 -17.32 1.57 -12.72
CA GLN A 72 -16.20 2.00 -13.55
C GLN A 72 -15.11 2.57 -12.64
N SER A 73 -14.07 1.77 -12.41
CA SER A 73 -12.92 2.22 -11.62
C SER A 73 -11.88 2.92 -12.52
N PRO A 74 -11.25 4.01 -12.05
CA PRO A 74 -10.17 4.68 -12.77
C PRO A 74 -8.85 3.90 -12.78
N TYR A 75 -8.69 2.87 -11.94
CA TYR A 75 -7.54 1.96 -11.95
C TYR A 75 -7.94 0.55 -12.42
N SER A 76 -6.99 -0.15 -13.04
CA SER A 76 -7.18 -1.47 -13.67
C SER A 76 -6.98 -2.65 -12.72
N GLY A 77 -6.42 -2.42 -11.54
CA GLY A 77 -6.17 -3.47 -10.57
C GLY A 77 -5.74 -2.93 -9.22
N PHE A 78 -6.19 -3.60 -8.16
CA PHE A 78 -5.81 -3.37 -6.78
C PHE A 78 -5.40 -4.68 -6.12
N ARG A 79 -4.31 -4.66 -5.35
CA ARG A 79 -3.89 -5.76 -4.49
C ARG A 79 -3.44 -5.23 -3.14
N ALA A 80 -3.54 -6.07 -2.12
CA ALA A 80 -2.97 -5.81 -0.81
C ALA A 80 -2.29 -7.08 -0.28
N PHE A 81 -1.32 -6.92 0.62
CA PHE A 81 -0.66 -8.07 1.24
C PHE A 81 -1.56 -8.79 2.26
N ALA A 82 -2.17 -8.04 3.18
CA ALA A 82 -2.95 -8.61 4.28
C ALA A 82 -4.19 -7.78 4.63
N TYR A 83 -5.04 -8.33 5.50
CA TYR A 83 -6.06 -7.54 6.17
C TYR A 83 -5.42 -6.66 7.26
N TYR A 84 -6.01 -5.48 7.48
CA TYR A 84 -5.55 -4.50 8.47
C TYR A 84 -5.93 -4.94 9.89
N ASP A 85 -5.19 -5.92 10.41
CA ASP A 85 -5.42 -6.56 11.71
C ASP A 85 -4.09 -6.99 12.34
N GLY A 86 -4.10 -7.26 13.65
CA GLY A 86 -3.01 -7.89 14.39
C GLY A 86 -1.63 -7.25 14.15
N THR A 87 -0.65 -8.08 13.80
CA THR A 87 0.74 -7.66 13.60
C THR A 87 0.89 -6.66 12.45
N ILE A 88 0.08 -6.77 11.39
CA ILE A 88 0.15 -5.83 10.26
C ILE A 88 -0.32 -4.44 10.66
N ARG A 89 -1.39 -4.34 11.46
CA ARG A 89 -1.83 -3.06 12.04
C ARG A 89 -0.73 -2.43 12.89
N LYS A 90 -0.04 -3.22 13.72
CA LYS A 90 1.09 -2.74 14.54
C LYS A 90 2.28 -2.30 13.68
N ALA A 91 2.61 -3.04 12.61
CA ALA A 91 3.65 -2.67 11.65
C ALA A 91 3.38 -1.33 10.95
N ILE A 92 2.15 -1.13 10.49
CA ILE A 92 1.75 0.13 9.84
C ILE A 92 1.72 1.27 10.86
N HIS A 93 1.34 1.02 12.11
CA HIS A 93 1.43 2.01 13.17
C HIS A 93 2.88 2.41 13.44
N HIS A 94 3.79 1.45 13.55
CA HIS A 94 5.23 1.70 13.70
C HIS A 94 5.77 2.56 12.54
N LEU A 95 5.40 2.20 11.30
CA LEU A 95 5.73 2.97 10.10
C LEU A 95 5.25 4.43 10.15
N LYS A 96 4.08 4.71 10.75
CA LYS A 96 3.48 6.06 10.80
C LYS A 96 4.04 6.96 11.88
N TYR A 97 4.57 6.39 12.96
CA TYR A 97 4.83 7.14 14.20
C TYR A 97 6.24 6.99 14.76
N GLN A 98 7.06 6.07 14.25
CA GLN A 98 8.42 5.83 14.79
C GLN A 98 9.54 6.30 13.85
N ASN A 99 9.20 6.84 12.66
CA ASN A 99 10.15 7.30 11.64
C ASN A 99 11.24 6.27 11.29
N ASP A 100 10.92 4.99 11.44
CA ASP A 100 11.83 3.89 11.23
C ASP A 100 11.83 3.51 9.73
N LEU A 101 12.95 3.75 9.06
CA LEU A 101 13.10 3.45 7.62
C LEU A 101 13.17 1.96 7.35
N THR A 102 13.64 1.19 8.33
CA THR A 102 13.91 -0.23 8.18
C THR A 102 12.61 -1.03 8.13
N ILE A 103 11.57 -0.64 8.89
CA ILE A 103 10.23 -1.21 8.74
C ILE A 103 9.65 -0.91 7.35
N GLY A 104 9.91 0.27 6.78
CA GLY A 104 9.45 0.63 5.43
C GLY A 104 10.02 -0.31 4.38
N ARG A 105 11.32 -0.61 4.46
CA ARG A 105 11.99 -1.59 3.60
C ARG A 105 11.47 -3.02 3.82
N TYR A 106 11.23 -3.41 5.07
CA TYR A 106 10.64 -4.72 5.37
C TYR A 106 9.26 -4.88 4.73
N LEU A 107 8.37 -3.90 4.91
CA LEU A 107 7.02 -3.91 4.32
C LEU A 107 7.05 -3.82 2.79
N ALA A 108 8.00 -3.08 2.20
CA ALA A 108 8.22 -3.08 0.76
C ALA A 108 8.62 -4.47 0.23
N GLY A 109 9.38 -5.25 0.99
CA GLY A 109 9.66 -6.65 0.68
C GLY A 109 8.39 -7.51 0.59
N LEU A 110 7.42 -7.29 1.49
CA LEU A 110 6.12 -7.96 1.43
C LEU A 110 5.31 -7.52 0.20
N LEU A 111 5.32 -6.23 -0.13
CA LEU A 111 4.67 -5.70 -1.34
C LEU A 111 5.29 -6.25 -2.63
N LYS A 112 6.61 -6.45 -2.67
CA LYS A 112 7.29 -7.11 -3.79
C LYS A 112 6.71 -8.50 -4.05
N LEU A 113 6.48 -9.29 -2.99
CA LEU A 113 5.90 -10.63 -3.12
C LEU A 113 4.46 -10.59 -3.67
N VAL A 114 3.70 -9.55 -3.36
CA VAL A 114 2.36 -9.35 -3.92
C VAL A 114 2.45 -8.96 -5.39
N TYR A 115 3.30 -7.99 -5.73
CA TYR A 115 3.52 -7.53 -7.10
C TYR A 115 3.99 -8.66 -8.03
N GLN A 116 4.94 -9.49 -7.60
CA GLN A 116 5.44 -10.64 -8.37
C GLN A 116 4.40 -11.72 -8.65
N ARG A 117 3.25 -11.69 -7.97
CA ARG A 117 2.11 -12.59 -8.24
C ARG A 117 1.10 -12.01 -9.21
N THR A 118 1.35 -10.80 -9.70
CA THR A 118 0.56 -10.14 -10.74
C THR A 118 1.23 -10.30 -12.10
N ASP A 119 0.48 -9.99 -13.15
CA ASP A 119 0.94 -9.84 -14.52
C ASP A 119 1.19 -8.35 -14.88
N TRP A 120 1.35 -7.49 -13.87
CA TRP A 120 1.42 -6.04 -14.08
C TRP A 120 2.81 -5.62 -14.56
N GLU A 121 2.88 -5.07 -15.77
CA GLU A 121 4.07 -4.39 -16.29
C GLU A 121 3.96 -2.89 -15.99
N VAL A 122 4.76 -2.40 -15.04
CA VAL A 122 4.68 -1.03 -14.53
C VAL A 122 5.93 -0.25 -14.91
N ASP A 123 5.75 0.98 -15.41
CA ASP A 123 6.84 1.87 -15.82
C ASP A 123 7.27 2.86 -14.73
N LEU A 124 6.39 3.09 -13.73
CA LEU A 124 6.59 4.12 -12.71
C LEU A 124 5.87 3.77 -11.40
N ILE A 125 6.55 3.93 -10.26
CA ILE A 125 5.97 3.84 -8.93
C ILE A 125 5.78 5.24 -8.34
N VAL A 126 4.56 5.50 -7.85
CA VAL A 126 4.14 6.78 -7.28
C VAL A 126 3.52 6.53 -5.89
N PRO A 127 3.98 7.21 -4.83
CA PRO A 127 3.35 7.12 -3.51
C PRO A 127 2.08 7.99 -3.47
N ILE A 128 1.10 7.62 -2.65
CA ILE A 128 0.03 8.54 -2.28
C ILE A 128 0.63 9.71 -1.48
N PRO A 129 0.41 10.97 -1.88
CA PRO A 129 0.90 12.12 -1.13
C PRO A 129 0.08 12.32 0.15
N ILE A 130 0.76 12.67 1.22
CA ILE A 130 0.16 12.96 2.52
C ILE A 130 -0.30 14.44 2.59
N GLY A 131 -1.28 14.75 3.43
CA GLY A 131 -1.66 16.13 3.76
C GLY A 131 -0.61 16.86 4.58
N GLU A 132 -0.56 18.19 4.45
CA GLU A 132 0.27 19.10 5.22
C GLU A 132 0.12 18.92 6.74
N GLN A 133 -1.08 18.84 7.30
CA GLN A 133 -1.27 18.60 8.75
C GLN A 133 -0.56 17.32 9.21
N LYS A 134 -0.74 16.21 8.47
CA LYS A 134 -0.08 14.95 8.79
C LYS A 134 1.42 14.99 8.47
N ARG A 135 1.83 15.78 7.48
CA ARG A 135 3.25 16.03 7.17
C ARG A 135 3.93 16.79 8.29
N LEU A 136 3.26 17.75 8.92
CA LEU A 136 3.72 18.47 10.10
C LEU A 136 3.76 17.56 11.34
N GLU A 137 2.73 16.74 11.54
CA GLU A 137 2.66 15.78 12.65
C GLU A 137 3.79 14.75 12.59
N ARG A 138 4.07 14.20 11.40
CA ARG A 138 4.99 13.06 11.22
C ARG A 138 6.38 13.46 10.75
N GLY A 139 6.52 14.58 10.05
CA GLY A 139 7.76 15.00 9.39
C GLY A 139 8.10 14.25 8.09
N TYR A 140 7.30 13.26 7.68
CA TYR A 140 7.51 12.46 6.46
C TYR A 140 6.20 11.89 5.89
N ASN A 141 6.27 11.41 4.65
CA ASN A 141 5.19 10.67 4.00
C ASN A 141 5.42 9.15 4.16
N GLN A 142 4.56 8.45 4.88
CA GLN A 142 4.69 7.00 5.08
C GLN A 142 4.59 6.20 3.78
N ALA A 143 3.82 6.66 2.79
CA ALA A 143 3.71 5.99 1.50
C ALA A 143 5.04 6.06 0.73
N GLU A 144 5.79 7.16 0.82
CA GLU A 144 7.14 7.27 0.26
C GLU A 144 8.12 6.29 0.91
N ARG A 145 8.00 6.06 2.23
CA ARG A 145 8.81 5.09 2.97
C ARG A 145 8.56 3.64 2.54
N LEU A 146 7.45 3.37 1.84
CA LEU A 146 7.13 2.07 1.25
C LEU A 146 7.48 2.02 -0.25
N ALA A 147 7.04 3.05 -0.98
CA ALA A 147 7.11 3.11 -2.44
C ALA A 147 8.55 3.20 -2.95
N LYS A 148 9.42 3.99 -2.28
CA LYS A 148 10.81 4.14 -2.70
C LYS A 148 11.61 2.83 -2.54
N PRO A 149 11.60 2.13 -1.37
CA PRO A 149 12.25 0.84 -1.27
C PRO A 149 11.63 -0.23 -2.20
N LEU A 150 10.32 -0.18 -2.46
CA LEU A 150 9.68 -1.09 -3.42
C LEU A 150 10.22 -0.87 -4.84
N ALA A 151 10.37 0.39 -5.26
CA ALA A 151 10.94 0.76 -6.55
C ALA A 151 12.40 0.30 -6.69
N GLU A 152 13.21 0.47 -5.65
CA GLU A 152 14.58 -0.06 -5.59
C GLU A 152 14.59 -1.59 -5.74
N LEU A 153 13.69 -2.30 -5.06
CA LEU A 153 13.59 -3.76 -5.08
C LEU A 153 13.08 -4.36 -6.40
N LEU A 154 12.36 -3.57 -7.19
CA LEU A 154 11.77 -3.94 -8.48
C LEU A 154 12.53 -3.36 -9.67
N GLU A 155 13.50 -2.48 -9.44
CA GLU A 155 14.24 -1.73 -10.47
C GLU A 155 13.31 -0.89 -11.38
N ILE A 156 12.23 -0.36 -10.80
CA ILE A 156 11.25 0.48 -11.49
C ILE A 156 11.49 1.95 -11.08
N PRO A 157 11.41 2.93 -12.00
CA PRO A 157 11.50 4.34 -11.66
C PRO A 157 10.52 4.78 -10.57
N PHE A 158 10.99 5.64 -9.66
CA PHE A 158 10.19 6.24 -8.59
C PHE A 158 10.05 7.75 -8.79
N ARG A 159 8.85 8.29 -8.54
CA ARG A 159 8.58 9.74 -8.52
C ARG A 159 7.63 10.11 -7.40
N SER A 160 8.12 10.85 -6.40
CA SER A 160 7.30 11.42 -5.31
C SER A 160 6.53 12.67 -5.73
N ASP A 161 6.94 13.32 -6.82
CA ASP A 161 6.38 14.57 -7.37
C ASP A 161 5.42 14.33 -8.54
N ALA A 162 5.16 13.06 -8.90
CA ALA A 162 4.23 12.70 -9.97
C ALA A 162 2.75 12.91 -9.57
N LEU A 163 2.45 12.90 -8.27
CA LEU A 163 1.13 13.17 -7.72
C LEU A 163 1.28 14.09 -6.52
N ILE A 164 0.59 15.23 -6.55
CA ILE A 164 0.69 16.28 -5.53
C ILE A 164 -0.68 16.40 -4.86
N ARG A 165 -0.70 16.51 -3.53
CA ARG A 165 -1.94 16.82 -2.79
C ARG A 165 -2.13 18.33 -2.75
N ILE A 166 -3.27 18.82 -3.23
CA ILE A 166 -3.55 20.26 -3.34
C ILE A 166 -4.54 20.80 -2.30
N ASN A 167 -5.37 19.93 -1.70
CA ASN A 167 -6.41 20.37 -0.77
C ASN A 167 -6.19 19.83 0.65
N GLU A 168 -6.01 20.76 1.59
CA GLU A 168 -6.32 20.62 3.01
C GLU A 168 -7.50 21.52 3.36
N ILE A 169 -8.69 21.27 2.82
CA ILE A 169 -9.85 21.96 3.38
C ILE A 169 -10.25 21.19 4.64
N SER A 170 -9.95 21.86 5.75
CA SER A 170 -10.35 21.58 7.13
C SER A 170 -11.76 21.02 7.23
N SER A 171 -11.93 20.10 8.17
CA SER A 171 -13.21 19.50 8.57
C SER A 171 -14.32 20.54 8.62
N GLN A 172 -15.21 20.55 7.62
CA GLN A 172 -16.52 21.14 7.79
C GLN A 172 -17.41 20.08 8.44
N VAL A 173 -17.67 20.30 9.73
CA VAL A 173 -18.71 19.61 10.49
C VAL A 173 -20.02 19.76 9.71
N GLY A 174 -20.63 18.65 9.26
CA GLY A 174 -21.96 18.65 8.66
C GLY A 174 -22.11 18.06 7.25
N LEU A 175 -21.05 17.58 6.59
CA LEU A 175 -21.16 17.04 5.22
C LEU A 175 -21.56 15.56 5.17
N ASN A 176 -22.51 15.25 4.28
CA ASN A 176 -23.08 13.92 4.05
C ASN A 176 -22.09 13.00 3.32
N HIS A 177 -22.37 11.69 3.28
CA HIS A 177 -21.50 10.68 2.63
C HIS A 177 -21.16 11.00 1.16
N VAL A 178 -22.04 11.69 0.44
CA VAL A 178 -21.88 12.09 -0.97
C VAL A 178 -20.88 13.25 -1.12
N GLU A 179 -20.95 14.26 -0.25
CA GLU A 179 -20.06 15.43 -0.27
C GLU A 179 -18.63 15.05 0.14
N ARG A 180 -18.48 14.03 1.01
CA ARG A 180 -17.17 13.42 1.28
C ARG A 180 -16.56 12.75 0.05
N GLN A 181 -17.35 12.19 -0.86
CA GLN A 181 -16.83 11.57 -2.08
C GLN A 181 -16.38 12.63 -3.09
N GLU A 182 -17.11 13.74 -3.21
CA GLU A 182 -16.75 14.84 -4.12
C GLU A 182 -15.50 15.60 -3.65
N ASN A 183 -15.34 15.81 -2.35
CA ASN A 183 -14.15 16.49 -1.79
C ASN A 183 -12.84 15.70 -1.98
N VAL A 184 -12.91 14.37 -2.11
CA VAL A 184 -11.72 13.55 -2.40
C VAL A 184 -11.36 13.63 -3.89
N ARG A 185 -12.32 13.85 -4.79
CA ARG A 185 -12.08 13.96 -6.24
C ARG A 185 -11.19 15.14 -6.63
N GLN A 186 -11.10 16.19 -5.81
CA GLN A 186 -10.18 17.33 -6.04
C GLN A 186 -9.00 17.35 -5.07
N ALA A 187 -8.64 16.22 -4.44
CA ALA A 187 -7.56 16.21 -3.46
C ALA A 187 -6.17 16.21 -4.10
N PHE A 188 -6.04 15.77 -5.35
CA PHE A 188 -4.76 15.55 -6.00
C PHE A 188 -4.66 16.27 -7.35
N VAL A 189 -3.42 16.51 -7.78
CA VAL A 189 -3.07 16.93 -9.14
C VAL A 189 -1.88 16.08 -9.58
N ALA A 190 -1.98 15.49 -10.77
CA ALA A 190 -0.89 14.72 -11.36
C ALA A 190 0.00 15.58 -12.26
N ASN A 191 1.31 15.34 -12.19
CA ASN A 191 2.30 16.01 -13.03
C ASN A 191 2.38 15.28 -14.39
N SER A 192 1.64 15.78 -15.39
CA SER A 192 1.50 15.13 -16.71
C SER A 192 2.84 14.71 -17.36
N PRO A 193 3.88 15.58 -17.45
CA PRO A 193 5.19 15.17 -17.94
C PRO A 193 5.80 13.91 -17.31
N GLN A 194 5.50 13.62 -16.03
CA GLN A 194 6.02 12.45 -15.33
C GLN A 194 5.26 11.16 -15.66
N VAL A 195 3.96 11.27 -15.98
CA VAL A 195 3.05 10.11 -16.03
C VAL A 195 2.49 9.82 -17.42
N LYS A 196 2.58 10.78 -18.35
CA LYS A 196 2.02 10.66 -19.70
C LYS A 196 2.58 9.43 -20.43
N GLY A 197 1.68 8.56 -20.90
CA GLY A 197 1.99 7.32 -21.61
C GLY A 197 2.52 6.18 -20.74
N ARG A 198 2.68 6.38 -19.42
CA ARG A 198 3.23 5.39 -18.49
C ARG A 198 2.14 4.51 -17.89
N ILE A 199 2.49 3.28 -17.55
CA ILE A 199 1.72 2.42 -16.63
C ILE A 199 2.22 2.70 -15.21
N VAL A 200 1.34 3.24 -14.36
CA VAL A 200 1.69 3.74 -13.03
C VAL A 200 1.20 2.80 -11.93
N LEU A 201 2.08 2.47 -10.98
CA LEU A 201 1.71 1.79 -9.73
C LEU A 201 1.65 2.79 -8.59
N VAL A 202 0.46 2.96 -8.04
CA VAL A 202 0.19 3.81 -6.88
C VAL A 202 0.31 2.98 -5.60
N VAL A 203 1.09 3.47 -4.64
CA VAL A 203 1.39 2.75 -3.39
C VAL A 203 0.93 3.55 -2.18
N ASP A 204 0.30 2.86 -1.22
CA ASP A 204 -0.08 3.41 0.09
C ASP A 204 0.01 2.35 1.20
N ASP A 205 -0.17 2.74 2.46
CA ASP A 205 -0.11 1.81 3.59
C ASP A 205 -1.41 1.00 3.77
N VAL A 206 -2.58 1.63 3.68
CA VAL A 206 -3.88 0.98 3.96
C VAL A 206 -4.95 1.38 2.96
N TYR A 207 -5.62 0.37 2.39
CA TYR A 207 -6.85 0.54 1.62
C TYR A 207 -8.07 0.43 2.55
N THR A 208 -8.85 1.50 2.65
CA THR A 208 -10.12 1.52 3.42
C THR A 208 -11.31 1.42 2.48
N SER A 209 -11.93 2.54 2.10
CA SER A 209 -13.03 2.61 1.14
C SER A 209 -12.55 2.59 -0.32
N GLY A 210 -11.28 2.92 -0.55
CA GLY A 210 -10.71 3.10 -1.89
C GLY A 210 -10.82 4.51 -2.45
N ALA A 211 -11.51 5.44 -1.76
CA ALA A 211 -11.72 6.81 -2.26
C ALA A 211 -10.40 7.52 -2.61
N THR A 212 -9.37 7.36 -1.78
CA THR A 212 -8.03 7.92 -2.02
C THR A 212 -7.39 7.36 -3.30
N MET A 213 -7.48 6.05 -3.52
CA MET A 213 -6.95 5.40 -4.72
C MET A 213 -7.74 5.80 -5.97
N GLU A 214 -9.06 5.93 -5.86
CA GLU A 214 -9.92 6.36 -6.96
C GLU A 214 -9.59 7.79 -7.40
N ALA A 215 -9.44 8.73 -6.46
CA ALA A 215 -9.06 10.10 -6.80
C ALA A 215 -7.64 10.18 -7.38
N ALA A 216 -6.67 9.50 -6.77
CA ALA A 216 -5.30 9.46 -7.29
C ALA A 216 -5.26 8.90 -8.72
N ALA A 217 -5.92 7.76 -8.96
CA ALA A 217 -5.98 7.14 -10.28
C ALA A 217 -6.72 8.02 -11.30
N THR A 218 -7.80 8.69 -10.90
CA THR A 218 -8.54 9.62 -11.78
C THR A 218 -7.62 10.72 -12.31
N GLU A 219 -6.87 11.37 -11.41
CA GLU A 219 -5.95 12.44 -11.77
C GLU A 219 -4.78 11.94 -12.63
N LEU A 220 -4.22 10.77 -12.30
CA LEU A 220 -3.16 10.17 -13.11
C LEU A 220 -3.62 9.82 -14.53
N MET A 221 -4.82 9.25 -14.66
CA MET A 221 -5.43 8.96 -15.96
C MET A 221 -5.73 10.25 -16.74
N ALA A 222 -6.28 11.28 -16.08
CA ALA A 222 -6.53 12.58 -16.69
C ALA A 222 -5.24 13.28 -17.16
N ALA A 223 -4.14 13.11 -16.44
CA ALA A 223 -2.82 13.61 -16.81
C ALA A 223 -2.13 12.78 -17.92
N GLY A 224 -2.80 11.74 -18.42
CA GLY A 224 -2.37 10.97 -19.59
C GLY A 224 -1.66 9.66 -19.27
N ALA A 225 -1.75 9.12 -18.05
CA ALA A 225 -1.28 7.77 -17.77
C ALA A 225 -2.00 6.75 -18.66
N LYS A 226 -1.26 5.74 -19.15
CA LYS A 226 -1.81 4.66 -19.97
C LYS A 226 -2.69 3.73 -19.14
N ARG A 227 -2.28 3.49 -17.89
CA ARG A 227 -2.95 2.61 -16.95
C ARG A 227 -2.49 2.91 -15.54
N VAL A 228 -3.37 2.71 -14.56
CA VAL A 228 -3.05 2.82 -13.13
C VAL A 228 -3.35 1.49 -12.43
N TYR A 229 -2.43 1.04 -11.61
CA TYR A 229 -2.59 -0.05 -10.64
C TYR A 229 -2.40 0.48 -9.22
N CYS A 230 -2.97 -0.19 -8.22
CA CYS A 230 -2.90 0.21 -6.82
C CYS A 230 -2.40 -0.95 -5.95
N LEU A 231 -1.49 -0.65 -5.02
CA LEU A 231 -0.91 -1.64 -4.12
C LEU A 231 -0.80 -1.09 -2.69
N THR A 232 -1.31 -1.84 -1.71
CA THR A 232 -1.19 -1.45 -0.29
C THR A 232 -0.68 -2.57 0.60
N VAL A 233 -0.12 -2.20 1.75
CA VAL A 233 0.30 -3.19 2.76
C VAL A 233 -0.93 -3.90 3.32
N ALA A 234 -2.00 -3.16 3.61
CA ALA A 234 -3.21 -3.73 4.15
C ALA A 234 -4.48 -3.24 3.49
N LYS A 235 -5.56 -4.00 3.65
CA LYS A 235 -6.94 -3.56 3.41
C LYS A 235 -7.82 -3.77 4.64
N VAL A 236 -8.78 -2.89 4.88
CA VAL A 236 -9.79 -3.12 5.93
C VAL A 236 -10.73 -4.26 5.50
N ASN A 237 -11.15 -5.07 6.47
CA ASN A 237 -12.14 -6.11 6.23
C ASN A 237 -13.55 -5.53 6.38
N ASN A 238 -14.27 -5.36 5.27
CA ASN A 238 -15.65 -4.88 5.29
C ASN A 238 -16.67 -6.03 5.41
N LEU A 239 -16.24 -7.23 5.81
CA LEU A 239 -17.11 -8.40 6.04
C LEU A 239 -17.68 -8.46 7.46
N LEU A 240 -17.76 -7.32 8.17
CA LEU A 240 -18.22 -7.24 9.56
C LEU A 240 -19.26 -6.14 9.80
N ASP A 241 -20.00 -5.73 8.77
CA ASP A 241 -21.28 -5.04 8.95
C ASP A 241 -22.41 -5.94 8.42
#